data_AF-A0A1G1YU71-F1
#
_entry.id   AF-A0A1G1YU71-F1
#
_cell.length_a   1.000
_cell.length_b   1.000
_cell.length_c   1.000
_cell.angle_alpha   90.00
_cell.angle_beta   90.00
_cell.angle_gamma   90.00
#
_symmetry.space_group_name_H-M   'P 1'
#
loop_
_entity.id
_entity.type
_entity.pdbx_description
1 polymer ?
#
loop_
_entity_poly.entity_id
_entity_poly.type
_entity_poly.pdbx_seq_one_letter_code
_entity_poly.pdbx_strand_id
1 'polypeptide(L)'
;MDIEKAKTLLDGNEGNLNEKNTLLRGLQILAKYLDDMDHGFSSDEEIWVDGFEETIGQMTKEEVILMAKLGWSYDEDSDIWTHY
;
A
#
# COMPACT_ATOMS: atom_id res chain seq x y z
N MET A 1 0.75 -10.03 -11.56
CA MET A 1 0.14 -8.80 -11.02
C MET A 1 -1.19 -8.54 -11.73
N ASP A 2 -2.32 -8.80 -11.07
CA ASP A 2 -3.68 -8.71 -11.65
C ASP A 2 -4.19 -7.26 -11.60
N ILE A 3 -3.76 -6.44 -12.57
CA ILE A 3 -4.24 -5.05 -12.77
C ILE A 3 -5.79 -5.00 -12.84
N GLU A 4 -6.41 -6.08 -13.31
CA GLU A 4 -7.86 -6.26 -13.38
C GLU A 4 -8.53 -6.27 -11.99
N LYS A 5 -7.89 -6.84 -10.96
CA LYS A 5 -8.45 -6.87 -9.59
C LYS A 5 -8.27 -5.55 -8.86
N ALA A 6 -7.11 -4.89 -9.04
CA ALA A 6 -6.89 -3.54 -8.55
C ALA A 6 -7.92 -2.55 -9.15
N LYS A 7 -8.24 -2.68 -10.45
CA LYS A 7 -9.33 -1.94 -11.08
C LYS A 7 -10.70 -2.27 -10.49
N THR A 8 -10.97 -3.53 -10.16
CA THR A 8 -12.26 -3.93 -9.60
C THR A 8 -12.52 -3.33 -8.21
N LEU A 9 -11.50 -3.22 -7.35
CA LEU A 9 -11.60 -2.53 -6.06
C LEU A 9 -11.74 -1.02 -6.21
N LEU A 10 -11.07 -0.44 -7.22
CA LEU A 10 -11.31 0.95 -7.58
C LEU A 10 -12.76 1.12 -8.07
N ASP A 11 -13.27 0.29 -8.96
CA ASP A 11 -14.62 0.45 -9.51
C ASP A 11 -15.74 0.09 -8.51
N GLY A 12 -15.50 -0.79 -7.53
CA GLY A 12 -16.45 -1.09 -6.45
C GLY A 12 -16.64 0.06 -5.44
N ASN A 13 -15.67 0.96 -5.34
CA ASN A 13 -15.66 2.12 -4.43
C ASN A 13 -15.93 3.44 -5.17
N GLU A 14 -16.95 3.49 -6.04
CA GLU A 14 -17.39 4.74 -6.71
C GLU A 14 -17.68 5.90 -5.73
N GLY A 15 -17.90 5.61 -4.44
CA GLY A 15 -18.23 6.59 -3.40
C GLY A 15 -17.07 7.37 -2.77
N ASN A 16 -15.81 6.90 -2.81
CA ASN A 16 -14.74 7.53 -2.04
C ASN A 16 -13.42 7.71 -2.81
N LEU A 17 -13.41 8.69 -3.72
CA LEU A 17 -12.21 9.16 -4.42
C LEU A 17 -11.03 9.47 -3.48
N ASN A 18 -11.32 9.87 -2.24
CA ASN A 18 -10.29 10.21 -1.28
C ASN A 18 -9.53 8.95 -0.80
N GLU A 19 -10.23 7.86 -0.49
CA GLU A 19 -9.61 6.58 -0.11
C GLU A 19 -8.76 6.01 -1.25
N LYS A 20 -9.26 6.07 -2.49
CA LYS A 20 -8.49 5.67 -3.68
C LYS A 20 -7.20 6.47 -3.84
N ASN A 21 -7.27 7.79 -3.67
CA ASN A 21 -6.09 8.66 -3.78
C ASN A 21 -5.09 8.38 -2.66
N THR A 22 -5.59 8.12 -1.45
CA THR A 22 -4.77 7.75 -0.30
C THR A 22 -3.99 6.46 -0.54
N LEU A 23 -4.70 5.41 -1.00
CA LEU A 23 -4.11 4.12 -1.34
C LEU A 23 -3.06 4.26 -2.45
N LEU A 24 -3.43 4.85 -3.58
CA LEU A 24 -2.55 5.04 -4.72
C LEU A 24 -1.31 5.85 -4.35
N ARG A 25 -1.45 6.83 -3.43
CA ARG A 25 -0.32 7.63 -2.99
C ARG A 25 0.69 6.81 -2.19
N GLY A 26 0.24 5.90 -1.33
CA GLY A 26 1.15 5.01 -0.61
C GLY A 26 1.87 4.04 -1.53
N LEU A 27 1.15 3.43 -2.47
CA LEU A 27 1.75 2.57 -3.51
C LEU A 27 2.82 3.32 -4.33
N GLN A 28 2.57 4.59 -4.68
CA GLN A 28 3.57 5.42 -5.37
C GLN A 28 4.84 5.69 -4.55
N ILE A 29 4.74 5.72 -3.21
CA ILE A 29 5.91 5.87 -2.34
C ILE A 29 6.68 4.55 -2.30
N LEU A 30 5.99 3.44 -2.09
CA LEU A 30 6.57 2.10 -2.06
C LEU A 30 7.29 1.75 -3.36
N ALA A 31 6.71 2.13 -4.51
CA ALA A 31 7.28 1.87 -5.84
C ALA A 31 8.61 2.58 -6.12
N LYS A 32 9.06 3.50 -5.24
CA LYS A 32 10.40 4.11 -5.36
C LYS A 32 11.51 3.19 -4.84
N TYR A 33 11.14 2.23 -3.99
CA TYR A 33 12.08 1.42 -3.22
C TYR A 33 12.00 -0.07 -3.55
N LEU A 34 10.88 -0.52 -4.13
CA LEU A 34 10.67 -1.90 -4.57
C LEU A 34 10.70 -1.96 -6.11
N ASP A 35 11.72 -2.61 -6.66
CA ASP A 35 11.87 -2.79 -8.11
C ASP A 35 10.76 -3.69 -8.69
N ASP A 36 10.37 -4.74 -7.95
CA ASP A 36 9.25 -5.63 -8.26
C ASP A 36 8.32 -5.68 -7.05
N MET A 37 7.32 -4.80 -7.03
CA MET A 37 6.32 -4.76 -5.96
C MET A 37 5.33 -5.92 -6.12
N ASP A 38 5.53 -6.98 -5.32
CA ASP A 38 4.50 -8.00 -5.14
C ASP A 38 3.47 -7.48 -4.13
N HIS A 39 2.19 -7.59 -4.49
CA HIS A 39 1.11 -7.12 -3.64
C HIS A 39 -0.07 -8.07 -3.66
N GLY A 40 -0.61 -8.30 -2.47
CA GLY A 40 -1.76 -9.16 -2.23
C GLY A 40 -3.01 -8.35 -1.90
N PHE A 41 -4.17 -8.96 -2.15
CA PHE A 41 -5.46 -8.46 -1.68
C PHE A 41 -6.13 -9.55 -0.85
N SER A 42 -6.54 -9.21 0.37
CA SER A 42 -7.32 -10.09 1.23
C SER A 42 -8.82 -10.02 0.88
N SER A 43 -9.61 -10.98 1.35
CA SER A 43 -11.07 -10.94 1.23
C SER A 43 -11.70 -9.77 2.01
N ASP A 44 -10.93 -9.16 2.89
CA ASP A 44 -11.37 -8.19 3.89
C ASP A 44 -10.89 -6.77 3.54
N GLU A 45 -10.73 -6.48 2.24
CA GLU A 45 -10.35 -5.17 1.69
C GLU A 45 -8.93 -4.68 2.03
N GLU A 46 -8.12 -5.52 2.68
CA GLU A 46 -6.75 -5.20 3.06
C GLU A 46 -5.77 -5.40 1.89
N ILE A 47 -4.83 -4.46 1.76
CA ILE A 47 -3.76 -4.51 0.76
C ILE A 47 -2.43 -4.73 1.46
N TRP A 48 -1.66 -5.67 0.93
CA TRP A 48 -0.36 -6.05 1.48
C TRP A 48 0.74 -5.80 0.46
N VAL A 49 1.88 -5.28 0.91
CA VAL A 49 3.06 -5.11 0.07
C VAL A 49 4.29 -5.60 0.85
N ASP A 50 4.99 -6.57 0.27
CA ASP A 50 6.20 -7.14 0.87
C ASP A 50 7.36 -6.13 0.91
N GLY A 51 8.32 -6.37 1.81
CA GLY A 51 9.57 -5.60 1.88
C GLY A 51 9.48 -4.40 2.82
N PHE A 52 8.77 -4.52 3.96
CA PHE A 52 8.72 -3.45 4.94
C PHE A 52 10.13 -3.09 5.46
N GLU A 53 10.90 -4.07 5.97
CA GLU A 53 12.26 -3.84 6.46
C GLU A 53 13.19 -3.23 5.38
N GLU A 54 13.08 -3.70 4.14
CA GLU A 54 13.89 -3.21 3.01
C GLU A 54 13.58 -1.74 2.68
N THR A 55 12.30 -1.37 2.67
CA THR A 55 11.86 -0.05 2.25
C THR A 55 11.95 0.98 3.37
N ILE A 56 11.59 0.63 4.61
CA ILE A 56 11.55 1.57 5.74
C ILE A 56 12.93 2.17 6.05
N GLY A 57 13.99 1.38 5.88
CA GLY A 57 15.37 1.84 6.08
C GLY A 57 15.85 2.86 5.04
N GLN A 58 15.18 2.92 3.89
CA GLN A 58 15.53 3.80 2.76
C GLN A 58 14.60 5.02 2.65
N MET A 59 13.43 4.98 3.29
CA MET A 59 12.47 6.08 3.30
C MET A 59 12.97 7.28 4.09
N THR A 60 12.60 8.49 3.64
CA THR A 60 12.76 9.69 4.46
C THR A 60 11.77 9.69 5.62
N LYS A 61 12.10 10.42 6.71
CA LYS A 61 11.21 10.58 7.87
C LYS A 61 9.84 11.14 7.46
N GLU A 62 9.81 12.06 6.50
CA GLU A 62 8.61 12.67 5.96
C GLU A 62 7.73 11.65 5.22
N GLU A 63 8.34 10.74 4.46
CA GLU A 63 7.63 9.66 3.77
C GLU A 63 7.06 8.64 4.74
N VAL A 64 7.79 8.25 5.79
CA VAL A 64 7.27 7.35 6.83
C VAL A 64 6.06 7.97 7.54
N ILE A 65 6.14 9.25 7.91
CA ILE A 65 5.02 9.97 8.52
C ILE A 65 3.84 10.08 7.55
N LEU A 66 4.10 10.29 6.26
CA LEU A 66 3.07 10.34 5.24
C LEU A 66 2.38 8.99 5.06
N MET A 67 3.14 7.89 4.97
CA MET A 67 2.61 6.52 4.91
C MET A 67 1.64 6.25 6.06
N ALA A 68 2.04 6.55 7.30
CA ALA A 68 1.17 6.41 8.47
C ALA A 68 -0.10 7.28 8.39
N LYS A 69 0.00 8.53 7.89
CA LYS A 69 -1.17 9.41 7.68
C LYS A 69 -2.10 8.91 6.58
N LEU A 70 -1.55 8.20 5.61
CA LEU A 70 -2.29 7.56 4.54
C LEU A 70 -2.90 6.22 5.00
N GLY A 71 -2.70 5.79 6.24
CA GLY A 71 -3.26 4.54 6.78
C GLY A 71 -2.43 3.30 6.50
N TRP A 72 -1.17 3.45 6.06
CA TRP A 72 -0.25 2.33 5.90
C TRP A 72 0.42 2.00 7.23
N SER A 73 0.45 0.71 7.58
CA SER A 73 1.03 0.19 8.80
C SER A 73 1.96 -0.99 8.55
N TYR A 74 2.76 -1.33 9.56
CA TYR A 74 3.57 -2.53 9.59
C TYR A 74 2.78 -3.69 10.17
N ASP A 75 2.75 -4.83 9.48
CA ASP A 75 2.36 -6.11 10.05
C ASP A 75 3.63 -6.88 10.46
N GLU A 76 3.81 -6.99 11.78
CA GLU A 76 4.97 -7.62 12.41
C GLU A 76 5.06 -9.13 12.14
N ASP A 77 3.93 -9.80 11.88
CA ASP A 77 3.89 -11.26 11.72
C ASP A 77 4.41 -11.69 10.33
N SER A 78 4.25 -10.81 9.33
CA SER A 78 4.52 -11.14 7.91
C SER A 78 5.63 -10.29 7.27
N ASP A 79 6.19 -9.31 7.97
CA ASP A 79 7.15 -8.33 7.42
C ASP A 79 6.62 -7.53 6.20
N ILE A 80 5.37 -7.07 6.29
CA ILE A 80 4.66 -6.41 5.18
C ILE A 80 4.14 -5.03 5.56
N TRP A 81 3.98 -4.18 4.56
CA TRP A 81 3.13 -3.01 4.63
C TRP A 81 1.67 -3.41 4.44
N THR A 82 0.78 -2.97 5.33
CA THR A 82 -0.67 -3.18 5.25
C THR A 82 -1.45 -1.87 5.13
N HIS A 83 -2.60 -1.90 4.46
CA HIS A 83 -3.50 -0.75 4.31
C HIS A 83 -4.96 -1.20 4.41
N TYR A 84 -5.77 -0.44 5.17
CA TYR A 84 -7.21 -0.64 5.44
C TYR A 84 -8.06 0.52 4.91
#